data_AF-A0A0A2GWP5-F1
#
_entry.id   AF-A0A0A2GWP5-F1
#
_cell.length_a   1.000
_cell.length_b   1.000
_cell.length_c   1.000
_cell.angle_alpha   90.00
_cell.angle_beta   90.00
_cell.angle_gamma   90.00
#
_symmetry.space_group_name_H-M   'P 1'
#
loop_
_entity.id
_entity.type
_entity.pdbx_description
1 polymer ?
#
loop_
_entity_poly.entity_id
_entity_poly.type
_entity_poly.pdbx_seq_one_letter_code
_entity_poly.pdbx_strand_id
1 'polypeptide(L)'
;MKEDFYDILGISKGATAAEIKKAYRKKAVQYHPDKNPGDETAEANFKKAAEAYEVLSDEQKRARYDQYGHQAFEGGGGFGGGGMNMDDIFSQFGDIFGGAFGGGGGGFSGFGGGFGGGQRRVKGSNLRIRVKLTLEEIANGVEKKIKVKRKKQAAGVSYKTCTTCNGAGQVTKIQNTILGRMQTSAPCTTCGGSGQMIDKRPSGADAQGLTVEEETVSIKIPAGVVDGMQLKVTGKGNEAPGNGIAGDLLVAIEEKDHDFLQREGDNLHYDLYISISEAVLGTSKEIDTVTGKVRIKIEEGVQSGKILRLRGKGIPSINGYGKGDLLVHVNVWTPKTLNKEQKQFFEKMATDDNFSPNPETGDKSFFEKVKDMFS
;
A
#
# COMPACT_ATOMS: atom_id res chain seq x y z
N MET A 1 48.22 5.32 1.68
CA MET A 1 47.67 6.19 0.62
C MET A 1 46.15 6.08 0.72
N LYS A 2 45.42 7.20 0.83
CA LYS A 2 43.95 7.17 0.89
C LYS A 2 43.40 6.71 -0.46
N GLU A 3 42.37 5.86 -0.46
CA GLU A 3 41.67 5.40 -1.66
C GLU A 3 41.04 6.59 -2.39
N ASP A 4 41.00 6.58 -3.73
CA ASP A 4 40.38 7.66 -4.50
C ASP A 4 38.85 7.65 -4.29
N PHE A 5 38.23 8.80 -4.01
CA PHE A 5 36.79 8.93 -3.82
C PHE A 5 35.96 8.41 -5.02
N TYR A 6 36.48 8.49 -6.23
CA TYR A 6 35.83 7.92 -7.42
C TYR A 6 35.83 6.38 -7.38
N ASP A 7 36.91 5.78 -6.91
CA ASP A 7 37.03 4.32 -6.77
C ASP A 7 36.14 3.78 -5.64
N ILE A 8 36.05 4.52 -4.53
CA ILE A 8 35.18 4.17 -3.39
C ILE A 8 33.71 4.09 -3.84
N LEU A 9 33.25 5.07 -4.64
CA LEU A 9 31.90 5.08 -5.20
C LEU A 9 31.76 4.15 -6.43
N GLY A 10 32.86 3.71 -7.03
CA GLY A 10 32.88 2.84 -8.22
C GLY A 10 32.42 3.55 -9.49
N ILE A 11 32.86 4.80 -9.68
CA ILE A 11 32.48 5.68 -10.79
C ILE A 11 33.71 6.31 -11.44
N SER A 12 33.57 6.85 -12.65
CA SER A 12 34.65 7.54 -13.34
C SER A 12 34.77 9.01 -12.89
N LYS A 13 35.97 9.61 -13.07
CA LYS A 13 36.22 11.04 -12.77
C LYS A 13 35.31 12.00 -13.55
N GLY A 14 34.80 11.57 -14.70
CA GLY A 14 33.84 12.31 -15.53
C GLY A 14 32.37 12.18 -15.12
N ALA A 15 32.05 11.47 -14.03
CA ALA A 15 30.68 11.21 -13.63
C ALA A 15 29.90 12.50 -13.34
N THR A 16 28.64 12.53 -13.78
CA THR A 16 27.68 13.60 -13.50
C THR A 16 27.24 13.57 -12.03
N ALA A 17 26.70 14.69 -11.53
CA ALA A 17 26.16 14.75 -10.17
C ALA A 17 25.06 13.69 -9.91
N ALA A 18 24.27 13.37 -10.94
CA ALA A 18 23.24 12.33 -10.87
C ALA A 18 23.84 10.92 -10.72
N GLU A 19 24.94 10.63 -11.40
CA GLU A 19 25.66 9.35 -11.31
C GLU A 19 26.35 9.19 -9.96
N ILE A 20 26.98 10.26 -9.45
CA ILE A 20 27.57 10.30 -8.10
C ILE A 20 26.50 9.98 -7.04
N LYS A 21 25.34 10.64 -7.12
CA LYS A 21 24.21 10.39 -6.21
C LYS A 21 23.63 8.98 -6.34
N LYS A 22 23.62 8.41 -7.55
CA LYS A 22 23.15 7.03 -7.78
C LYS A 22 24.14 6.01 -7.20
N ALA A 23 25.44 6.23 -7.39
CA ALA A 23 26.50 5.36 -6.87
C ALA A 23 26.53 5.35 -5.34
N TYR A 24 26.44 6.53 -4.70
CA TYR A 24 26.35 6.64 -3.25
C TYR A 24 25.15 5.87 -2.69
N ARG A 25 23.95 6.05 -3.28
CA ARG A 25 22.76 5.30 -2.84
C ARG A 25 22.94 3.79 -2.93
N LYS A 26 23.60 3.29 -3.98
CA LYS A 26 23.88 1.86 -4.13
C LYS A 26 24.81 1.36 -3.02
N LYS A 27 25.88 2.10 -2.73
CA LYS A 27 26.85 1.76 -1.66
C LYS A 27 26.25 1.87 -0.26
N ALA A 28 25.46 2.90 -0.01
CA ALA A 28 24.78 3.11 1.27
C ALA A 28 23.74 2.04 1.58
N VAL A 29 22.99 1.56 0.58
CA VAL A 29 22.08 0.41 0.76
C VAL A 29 22.86 -0.89 0.95
N GLN A 30 23.99 -1.05 0.25
CA GLN A 30 24.83 -2.23 0.35
C GLN A 30 25.48 -2.36 1.74
N TYR A 31 25.95 -1.27 2.31
CA TYR A 31 26.65 -1.21 3.60
C TYR A 31 25.78 -0.68 4.75
N HIS A 32 24.46 -0.73 4.60
CA HIS A 32 23.55 -0.24 5.64
C HIS A 32 23.64 -1.11 6.91
N PRO A 33 23.67 -0.51 8.12
CA PRO A 33 23.71 -1.25 9.39
C PRO A 33 22.56 -2.26 9.53
N ASP A 34 21.34 -1.90 9.17
CA ASP A 34 20.18 -2.83 9.22
C ASP A 34 20.36 -4.09 8.35
N LYS A 35 21.11 -4.00 7.25
CA LYS A 35 21.40 -5.16 6.39
C LYS A 35 22.66 -5.91 6.78
N ASN A 36 23.54 -5.26 7.54
CA ASN A 36 24.83 -5.79 7.99
C ASN A 36 25.02 -5.52 9.50
N PRO A 37 24.14 -6.06 10.37
CA PRO A 37 24.20 -5.76 11.80
C PRO A 37 25.47 -6.33 12.42
N GLY A 38 26.27 -5.47 13.06
CA GLY A 38 27.51 -5.86 13.74
C GLY A 38 28.73 -6.09 12.83
N ASP A 39 28.65 -5.73 11.55
CA ASP A 39 29.79 -5.84 10.62
C ASP A 39 30.61 -4.54 10.57
N GLU A 40 31.75 -4.52 11.27
CA GLU A 40 32.69 -3.39 11.31
C GLU A 40 33.24 -3.03 9.92
N THR A 41 33.31 -3.99 9.00
CA THR A 41 33.82 -3.74 7.64
C THR A 41 32.78 -3.02 6.78
N ALA A 42 31.50 -3.36 6.94
CA ALA A 42 30.41 -2.64 6.31
C ALA A 42 30.33 -1.20 6.86
N GLU A 43 30.49 -1.03 8.17
CA GLU A 43 30.52 0.29 8.82
C GLU A 43 31.65 1.18 8.27
N ALA A 44 32.86 0.65 8.18
CA ALA A 44 34.01 1.37 7.63
C ALA A 44 33.80 1.76 6.16
N ASN A 45 33.23 0.86 5.34
CA ASN A 45 32.95 1.14 3.94
C ASN A 45 31.79 2.14 3.75
N PHE A 46 30.81 2.15 4.65
CA PHE A 46 29.75 3.14 4.67
C PHE A 46 30.31 4.55 4.97
N LYS A 47 31.18 4.67 5.98
CA LYS A 47 31.85 5.95 6.32
C LYS A 47 32.68 6.48 5.15
N LYS A 48 33.48 5.61 4.50
CA LYS A 48 34.25 5.96 3.29
C LYS A 48 33.34 6.46 2.16
N ALA A 49 32.21 5.78 1.92
CA ALA A 49 31.27 6.17 0.86
C ALA A 49 30.57 7.51 1.16
N ALA A 50 30.27 7.79 2.44
CA ALA A 50 29.70 9.07 2.87
C ALA A 50 30.69 10.22 2.69
N GLU A 51 31.95 10.03 3.10
CA GLU A 51 33.03 11.02 2.91
C GLU A 51 33.24 11.31 1.41
N ALA A 52 33.30 10.27 0.58
CA ALA A 52 33.41 10.40 -0.87
C ALA A 52 32.23 11.20 -1.47
N TYR A 53 31.01 10.94 -1.01
CA TYR A 53 29.83 11.65 -1.48
C TYR A 53 29.82 13.12 -1.01
N GLU A 54 30.23 13.41 0.22
CA GLU A 54 30.28 14.79 0.74
C GLU A 54 31.22 15.67 -0.09
N VAL A 55 32.36 15.12 -0.52
CA VAL A 55 33.34 15.84 -1.34
C VAL A 55 32.89 15.91 -2.80
N LEU A 56 32.40 14.82 -3.38
CA LEU A 56 32.07 14.75 -4.81
C LEU A 56 30.70 15.33 -5.18
N SER A 57 29.78 15.46 -4.22
CA SER A 57 28.44 16.03 -4.47
C SER A 57 28.41 17.55 -4.53
N ASP A 58 29.39 18.22 -3.91
CA ASP A 58 29.57 19.67 -3.97
C ASP A 58 30.58 20.04 -5.06
N GLU A 59 30.17 20.91 -5.98
CA GLU A 59 30.98 21.25 -7.16
C GLU A 59 32.30 21.94 -6.80
N GLN A 60 32.32 22.73 -5.71
CA GLN A 60 33.53 23.43 -5.25
C GLN A 60 34.48 22.50 -4.49
N LYS A 61 33.95 21.55 -3.71
CA LYS A 61 34.77 20.52 -3.03
C LYS A 61 35.33 19.52 -4.04
N ARG A 62 34.53 19.09 -5.01
CA ARG A 62 34.96 18.23 -6.12
C ARG A 62 36.09 18.88 -6.91
N ALA A 63 35.94 20.15 -7.32
CA ALA A 63 36.99 20.85 -8.07
C ALA A 63 38.31 20.94 -7.29
N ARG A 64 38.24 21.15 -5.96
CA ARG A 64 39.44 21.14 -5.09
C ARG A 64 40.06 19.76 -4.98
N TYR A 65 39.25 18.72 -4.83
CA TYR A 65 39.72 17.33 -4.82
C TYR A 65 40.36 16.92 -6.15
N ASP A 66 39.78 17.32 -7.28
CA ASP A 66 40.31 17.02 -8.61
C ASP A 66 41.66 17.70 -8.87
N GLN A 67 41.92 18.85 -8.25
CA GLN A 67 43.17 19.61 -8.41
C GLN A 67 44.29 19.18 -7.44
N TYR A 68 43.95 18.86 -6.19
CA TYR A 68 44.94 18.66 -5.12
C TYR A 68 44.82 17.29 -4.42
N GLY A 69 43.89 16.44 -4.84
CA GLY A 69 43.61 15.15 -4.22
C GLY A 69 43.20 15.28 -2.75
N HIS A 70 43.49 14.25 -1.96
CA HIS A 70 43.20 14.21 -0.53
C HIS A 70 43.91 15.30 0.29
N GLN A 71 45.02 15.84 -0.23
CA GLN A 71 45.78 16.91 0.45
C GLN A 71 45.02 18.23 0.50
N ALA A 72 44.00 18.42 -0.36
CA ALA A 72 43.13 19.60 -0.37
C ALA A 72 42.40 19.84 0.96
N PHE A 73 42.30 18.79 1.79
CA PHE A 73 41.52 18.78 3.03
C PHE A 73 42.37 18.44 4.27
N GLU A 74 43.70 18.30 4.14
CA GLU A 74 44.63 17.95 5.24
C GLU A 74 45.36 19.15 5.87
N GLY A 75 45.21 20.37 5.31
CA GLY A 75 45.82 21.61 5.81
C GLY A 75 44.76 22.59 6.33
N GLY A 76 44.88 23.00 7.60
CA GLY A 76 43.84 23.70 8.35
C GLY A 76 43.27 24.97 7.72
N GLY A 77 41.95 25.11 7.81
CA GLY A 77 41.24 26.32 7.40
C GLY A 77 39.77 26.09 7.02
N GLY A 78 38.94 25.74 7.99
CA GLY A 78 37.49 25.97 7.93
C GLY A 78 36.68 25.14 6.92
N PHE A 79 36.49 23.85 7.20
CA PHE A 79 35.24 23.08 7.01
C PHE A 79 35.53 21.59 7.28
N GLY A 80 34.81 20.97 8.22
CA GLY A 80 34.74 19.51 8.33
C GLY A 80 35.91 18.80 9.05
N GLY A 81 36.18 19.18 10.31
CA GLY A 81 37.16 18.51 11.18
C GLY A 81 36.54 17.84 12.41
N GLY A 82 35.25 17.50 12.36
CA GLY A 82 34.58 16.69 13.38
C GLY A 82 34.25 15.35 12.77
N GLY A 83 34.75 14.26 13.33
CA GLY A 83 34.37 12.91 12.90
C GLY A 83 32.85 12.81 12.88
N MET A 84 32.29 12.62 11.70
CA MET A 84 30.85 12.44 11.58
C MET A 84 30.48 11.14 12.29
N ASN A 85 29.71 11.23 13.36
CA ASN A 85 29.14 10.05 13.98
C ASN A 85 28.12 9.43 13.01
N MET A 86 27.91 8.12 13.13
CA MET A 86 27.00 7.41 12.24
C MET A 86 25.61 8.08 12.21
N ASP A 87 25.13 8.51 13.38
CA ASP A 87 23.86 9.21 13.54
C ASP A 87 23.81 10.60 12.86
N ASP A 88 24.95 11.31 12.78
CA ASP A 88 25.07 12.59 12.09
C ASP A 88 25.06 12.40 10.56
N ILE A 89 25.70 11.34 10.06
CA ILE A 89 25.66 10.95 8.64
C ILE A 89 24.22 10.55 8.25
N PHE A 90 23.56 9.75 9.08
CA PHE A 90 22.19 9.30 8.80
C PHE A 90 21.16 10.43 8.89
N SER A 91 21.35 11.42 9.76
CA SER A 91 20.46 12.58 9.84
C SER A 91 20.68 13.59 8.71
N GLN A 92 21.95 13.89 8.37
CA GLN A 92 22.28 14.81 7.27
C GLN A 92 21.91 14.24 5.89
N PHE A 93 22.00 12.92 5.72
CA PHE A 93 21.64 12.25 4.46
C PHE A 93 20.28 11.52 4.53
N GLY A 94 19.56 11.61 5.65
CA GLY A 94 18.22 11.07 5.83
C GLY A 94 17.21 11.62 4.82
N ASP A 95 17.40 12.85 4.36
CA ASP A 95 16.62 13.46 3.28
C ASP A 95 16.88 12.83 1.90
N ILE A 96 18.04 12.18 1.68
CA ILE A 96 18.35 11.44 0.46
C ILE A 96 17.70 10.05 0.46
N PHE A 97 17.53 9.43 1.63
CA PHE A 97 16.93 8.10 1.79
C PHE A 97 15.41 8.14 2.07
N GLY A 98 14.93 9.19 2.73
CA GLY A 98 13.51 9.44 3.03
C GLY A 98 12.66 9.76 1.79
N GLY A 99 13.27 9.97 0.63
CA GLY A 99 12.57 10.28 -0.62
C GLY A 99 12.17 9.06 -1.48
N ALA A 100 12.56 7.83 -1.15
CA ALA A 100 12.39 6.70 -2.08
C ALA A 100 11.92 5.35 -1.50
N PHE A 101 11.73 5.20 -0.18
CA PHE A 101 11.29 3.91 0.39
C PHE A 101 10.16 3.98 1.44
N GLY A 102 9.49 5.13 1.61
CA GLY A 102 8.31 5.26 2.48
C GLY A 102 7.16 5.90 1.72
N GLY A 103 6.10 5.14 1.45
CA GLY A 103 4.95 5.62 0.70
C GLY A 103 4.21 6.77 1.41
N GLY A 104 3.87 7.80 0.63
CA GLY A 104 2.72 8.67 0.89
C GLY A 104 2.95 9.91 1.76
N GLY A 105 3.09 11.07 1.10
CA GLY A 105 2.54 12.34 1.61
C GLY A 105 3.49 13.32 2.31
N GLY A 106 3.96 14.32 1.56
CA GLY A 106 4.00 15.73 1.98
C GLY A 106 5.02 16.23 3.01
N GLY A 107 5.99 17.03 2.53
CA GLY A 107 6.68 18.14 3.24
C GLY A 107 7.94 17.75 4.03
N PHE A 108 9.02 18.55 4.12
CA PHE A 108 9.33 19.88 3.58
C PHE A 108 10.84 20.17 3.80
N SER A 109 11.46 20.89 2.85
CA SER A 109 12.62 21.81 2.99
C SER A 109 14.08 21.32 3.01
N GLY A 110 14.93 22.02 2.23
CA GLY A 110 16.40 22.01 2.31
C GLY A 110 17.07 22.22 0.95
N PHE A 111 16.87 23.34 0.24
CA PHE A 111 17.70 24.56 0.25
C PHE A 111 18.22 24.82 -1.18
N GLY A 112 17.58 25.74 -1.90
CA GLY A 112 17.95 26.12 -3.26
C GLY A 112 16.92 27.08 -3.85
N GLY A 113 17.29 28.35 -3.91
CA GLY A 113 16.40 29.46 -4.26
C GLY A 113 15.62 29.27 -5.56
N GLY A 114 14.30 29.36 -5.43
CA GLY A 114 13.36 29.45 -6.54
C GLY A 114 12.02 29.93 -5.99
N PHE A 115 11.86 31.25 -5.89
CA PHE A 115 10.56 31.92 -5.72
C PHE A 115 9.71 31.70 -6.98
N GLY A 116 9.28 30.45 -7.20
CA GLY A 116 8.23 30.11 -8.15
C GLY A 116 6.90 30.29 -7.45
N GLY A 117 6.32 31.48 -7.55
CA GLY A 117 4.95 31.77 -7.15
C GLY A 117 3.93 31.01 -8.01
N GLY A 118 3.94 29.68 -7.93
CA GLY A 118 2.88 28.87 -8.49
C GLY A 118 1.59 29.16 -7.72
N GLN A 119 0.61 29.76 -8.39
CA GLN A 119 -0.75 29.86 -7.86
C GLN A 119 -1.18 28.46 -7.39
N ARG A 120 -1.40 28.30 -6.08
CA ARG A 120 -2.06 27.11 -5.54
C ARG A 120 -3.46 27.08 -6.14
N ARG A 121 -3.65 26.27 -7.18
CA ARG A 121 -4.97 26.03 -7.78
C ARG A 121 -5.82 25.34 -6.71
N VAL A 122 -7.02 25.85 -6.48
CA VAL A 122 -7.96 25.20 -5.58
C VAL A 122 -8.32 23.83 -6.12
N LYS A 123 -8.30 22.82 -5.24
CA LYS A 123 -8.70 21.46 -5.58
C LYS A 123 -10.13 21.22 -5.11
N GLY A 124 -10.93 20.62 -5.99
CA GLY A 124 -12.29 20.23 -5.66
C GLY A 124 -12.33 19.10 -4.64
N SER A 125 -13.50 18.87 -4.05
CA SER A 125 -13.64 17.84 -3.02
C SER A 125 -13.55 16.43 -3.60
N ASN A 126 -12.94 15.52 -2.84
CA ASN A 126 -12.88 14.12 -3.21
C ASN A 126 -14.27 13.47 -3.06
N LEU A 127 -14.55 12.51 -3.93
CA LEU A 127 -15.73 11.64 -3.82
C LEU A 127 -15.30 10.31 -3.24
N ARG A 128 -16.12 9.71 -2.38
CA ARG A 128 -15.87 8.36 -1.86
C ARG A 128 -17.05 7.45 -2.23
N ILE A 129 -16.75 6.33 -2.86
CA ILE A 129 -17.74 5.29 -3.19
C ILE A 129 -17.28 3.96 -2.61
N ARG A 130 -18.25 3.08 -2.33
CA ARG A 130 -17.98 1.69 -1.97
C ARG A 130 -18.32 0.80 -3.16
N VAL A 131 -17.42 -0.12 -3.48
CA VAL A 131 -17.60 -1.07 -4.58
C VAL A 131 -17.54 -2.46 -4.00
N LYS A 132 -18.68 -3.14 -4.07
CA LYS A 132 -18.81 -4.53 -3.62
C LYS A 132 -18.23 -5.46 -4.67
N LEU A 133 -17.35 -6.37 -4.25
CA LEU A 133 -16.72 -7.38 -5.10
C LEU A 133 -17.02 -8.80 -4.60
N THR A 134 -17.21 -9.74 -5.52
CA THR A 134 -17.22 -11.17 -5.17
C THR A 134 -15.81 -11.73 -5.09
N LEU A 135 -15.64 -12.89 -4.45
CA LEU A 135 -14.35 -13.59 -4.43
C LEU A 135 -13.82 -13.86 -5.84
N GLU A 136 -14.67 -14.18 -6.83
CA GLU A 136 -14.22 -14.41 -8.21
C GLU A 136 -13.68 -13.15 -8.87
N GLU A 137 -14.32 -12.01 -8.62
CA GLU A 137 -13.83 -10.71 -9.10
C GLU A 137 -12.51 -10.33 -8.44
N ILE A 138 -12.33 -10.63 -7.15
CA ILE A 138 -11.08 -10.39 -6.42
C ILE A 138 -9.97 -11.31 -6.93
N ALA A 139 -10.26 -12.58 -7.20
CA ALA A 139 -9.24 -13.54 -7.64
C ALA A 139 -8.72 -13.27 -9.05
N ASN A 140 -9.56 -12.77 -9.95
CA ASN A 140 -9.19 -12.53 -11.35
C ASN A 140 -8.83 -11.06 -11.63
N GLY A 141 -9.26 -10.13 -10.78
CA GLY A 141 -9.27 -8.71 -11.09
C GLY A 141 -10.41 -8.38 -12.06
N VAL A 142 -10.91 -7.14 -11.99
CA VAL A 142 -12.08 -6.74 -12.79
C VAL A 142 -12.01 -5.26 -13.17
N GLU A 143 -12.49 -4.94 -14.36
CA GLU A 143 -12.77 -3.56 -14.77
C GLU A 143 -14.26 -3.27 -14.58
N LYS A 144 -14.60 -2.40 -13.62
CA LYS A 144 -15.99 -2.00 -13.34
C LYS A 144 -16.28 -0.61 -13.86
N LYS A 145 -17.39 -0.47 -14.56
CA LYS A 145 -17.97 0.83 -14.97
C LYS A 145 -18.99 1.26 -13.94
N ILE A 146 -18.72 2.36 -13.23
CA ILE A 146 -19.58 2.86 -12.16
C ILE A 146 -20.08 4.25 -12.53
N LYS A 147 -21.39 4.47 -12.37
CA LYS A 147 -21.99 5.80 -12.50
C LYS A 147 -21.75 6.57 -11.21
N VAL A 148 -21.04 7.69 -11.31
CA VAL A 148 -20.79 8.59 -10.19
C VAL A 148 -21.48 9.91 -10.42
N LYS A 149 -22.16 10.40 -9.38
CA LYS A 149 -22.72 11.76 -9.33
C LYS A 149 -21.63 12.70 -8.85
N ARG A 150 -21.15 13.59 -9.71
CA ARG A 150 -20.11 14.57 -9.37
C ARG A 150 -20.52 15.98 -9.74
N LYS A 151 -20.03 16.95 -8.99
CA LYS A 151 -20.21 18.36 -9.29
C LYS A 151 -19.25 18.79 -10.41
N LYS A 152 -19.78 19.42 -11.45
CA LYS A 152 -19.02 20.06 -12.53
C LYS A 152 -19.40 21.53 -12.67
N GLN A 153 -18.54 22.33 -13.28
CA GLN A 153 -18.89 23.70 -13.61
C GLN A 153 -20.05 23.75 -14.61
N ALA A 154 -21.08 24.51 -14.27
CA ALA A 154 -22.26 24.63 -15.10
C ALA A 154 -21.94 25.27 -16.45
N ALA A 155 -22.53 24.77 -17.53
CA ALA A 155 -22.34 25.38 -18.85
C ALA A 155 -22.76 26.86 -18.84
N GLY A 156 -21.83 27.75 -19.23
CA GLY A 156 -22.06 29.20 -19.23
C GLY A 156 -21.77 29.93 -17.92
N VAL A 157 -21.24 29.25 -16.90
CA VAL A 157 -20.68 29.95 -15.72
C VAL A 157 -19.43 30.73 -16.11
N SER A 158 -19.29 31.96 -15.60
CA SER A 158 -18.07 32.76 -15.75
C SER A 158 -17.54 33.22 -14.41
N TYR A 159 -16.22 33.34 -14.32
CA TYR A 159 -15.51 33.77 -13.12
C TYR A 159 -14.64 34.99 -13.42
N LYS A 160 -14.56 35.92 -12.47
CA LYS A 160 -13.67 37.08 -12.49
C LYS A 160 -12.64 37.00 -11.37
N THR A 161 -11.50 37.65 -11.54
CA THR A 161 -10.44 37.69 -10.52
C THR A 161 -10.98 38.33 -9.23
N CYS A 162 -10.66 37.72 -8.08
CA CYS A 162 -11.05 38.27 -6.79
C CYS A 162 -10.31 39.58 -6.52
N THR A 163 -11.06 40.65 -6.27
CA THR A 163 -10.51 42.00 -6.02
C THR A 163 -9.84 42.12 -4.65
N THR A 164 -10.23 41.30 -3.67
CA THR A 164 -9.65 41.34 -2.32
C THR A 164 -8.25 40.73 -2.24
N CYS A 165 -7.99 39.66 -3.00
CA CYS A 165 -6.69 38.98 -3.01
C CYS A 165 -5.94 39.11 -4.35
N ASN A 166 -6.49 39.86 -5.31
CA ASN A 166 -5.95 40.00 -6.67
C ASN A 166 -5.57 38.66 -7.33
N GLY A 167 -6.39 37.62 -7.11
CA GLY A 167 -6.12 36.29 -7.67
C GLY A 167 -5.15 35.42 -6.87
N ALA A 168 -4.59 35.91 -5.76
CA ALA A 168 -3.66 35.14 -4.93
C ALA A 168 -4.34 34.05 -4.08
N GLY A 169 -5.66 34.12 -3.87
CA GLY A 169 -6.42 33.16 -3.06
C GLY A 169 -6.18 33.25 -1.54
N GLN A 170 -5.12 33.93 -1.12
CA GLN A 170 -4.76 34.16 0.28
C GLN A 170 -4.59 35.65 0.57
N VAL A 171 -4.85 36.04 1.81
CA VAL A 171 -4.61 37.39 2.33
C VAL A 171 -3.68 37.30 3.54
N THR A 172 -2.78 38.27 3.64
CA THR A 172 -1.86 38.38 4.77
C THR A 172 -2.59 39.00 5.96
N LYS A 173 -2.68 38.28 7.08
CA LYS A 173 -3.14 38.81 8.37
C LYS A 173 -1.94 39.16 9.24
N ILE A 174 -1.88 40.41 9.68
CA ILE A 174 -0.88 40.88 10.63
C ILE A 174 -1.57 40.90 12.00
N GLN A 175 -1.05 40.13 12.96
CA GLN A 175 -1.53 40.11 14.34
C GLN A 175 -0.42 40.61 15.27
N ASN A 176 -0.72 41.61 16.09
CA ASN A 176 0.21 42.09 17.11
C ASN A 176 0.15 41.15 18.31
N THR A 177 1.26 40.50 18.61
CA THR A 177 1.43 39.65 19.79
C THR A 177 2.39 40.32 20.78
N ILE A 178 2.43 39.83 22.02
CA ILE A 178 3.35 40.32 23.07
C ILE A 178 4.83 40.18 22.62
N LEU A 179 5.12 39.28 21.68
CA LEU A 179 6.45 39.03 21.10
C LEU A 179 6.72 39.80 19.80
N GLY A 180 5.82 40.71 19.38
CA GLY A 180 5.94 41.49 18.15
C GLY A 180 4.85 41.21 17.11
N ARG A 181 5.02 41.77 15.91
CA ARG A 181 4.06 41.63 14.80
C ARG A 181 4.24 40.27 14.12
N MET A 182 3.26 39.38 14.28
CA MET A 182 3.23 38.09 13.61
C MET A 182 2.42 38.21 12.32
N GLN A 183 3.04 37.86 11.19
CA GLN A 183 2.39 37.86 9.88
C GLN A 183 2.01 36.42 9.50
N THR A 184 0.72 36.15 9.32
CA THR A 184 0.21 34.84 8.91
C THR A 184 -0.57 34.94 7.61
N SER A 185 -0.46 33.94 6.75
CA SER A 185 -1.29 33.82 5.56
C SER A 185 -2.61 33.13 5.93
N ALA A 186 -3.74 33.75 5.59
CA ALA A 186 -5.07 33.14 5.73
C ALA A 186 -5.75 33.04 4.36
N PRO A 187 -6.65 32.05 4.13
CA PRO A 187 -7.45 32.01 2.92
C PRO A 187 -8.30 33.29 2.80
N CYS A 188 -8.40 33.84 1.59
CA CYS A 188 -9.20 35.03 1.34
C CYS A 188 -10.68 34.71 1.62
N THR A 189 -11.33 35.49 2.49
CA THR A 189 -12.72 35.28 2.89
C THR A 189 -13.71 35.51 1.73
N THR A 190 -13.40 36.44 0.82
CA THR A 190 -14.27 36.77 -0.32
C THR A 190 -14.36 35.66 -1.37
N CYS A 191 -13.25 34.97 -1.67
CA CYS A 191 -13.21 33.90 -2.67
C CYS A 191 -13.03 32.50 -2.09
N GLY A 192 -12.94 32.38 -0.75
CA GLY A 192 -12.76 31.10 -0.07
C GLY A 192 -11.47 30.37 -0.44
N GLY A 193 -10.45 31.06 -0.94
CA GLY A 193 -9.20 30.45 -1.40
C GLY A 193 -9.05 30.31 -2.91
N SER A 194 -10.11 30.46 -3.70
CA SER A 194 -10.09 30.19 -5.16
C SER A 194 -9.36 31.24 -6.00
N GLY A 195 -9.15 32.44 -5.45
CA GLY A 195 -8.62 33.58 -6.21
C GLY A 195 -9.61 34.16 -7.22
N GLN A 196 -10.80 33.57 -7.37
CA GLN A 196 -11.80 33.98 -8.34
C GLN A 196 -13.20 34.09 -7.69
N MET A 197 -14.04 34.94 -8.26
CA MET A 197 -15.41 35.16 -7.84
C MET A 197 -16.34 34.90 -9.02
N ILE A 198 -17.54 34.41 -8.78
CA ILE A 198 -18.53 34.21 -9.85
C ILE A 198 -18.92 35.57 -10.42
N ASP A 199 -18.98 35.64 -11.74
CA ASP A 199 -19.46 36.79 -12.47
C ASP A 199 -20.87 36.52 -13.03
N LYS A 200 -21.04 35.46 -13.82
CA LYS A 200 -22.35 35.00 -14.31
C LYS A 200 -22.64 33.59 -13.80
N ARG A 201 -23.83 33.41 -13.23
CA ARG A 201 -24.33 32.13 -12.72
C ARG A 201 -25.57 31.70 -13.53
N PRO A 202 -25.53 30.56 -14.24
CA PRO A 202 -26.70 30.05 -14.94
C PRO A 202 -27.75 29.49 -13.96
N SER A 203 -29.00 29.38 -14.41
CA SER A 203 -30.08 28.74 -13.64
C SER A 203 -29.77 27.26 -13.41
N GLY A 204 -29.95 26.78 -12.17
CA GLY A 204 -29.66 25.39 -11.79
C GLY A 204 -28.26 25.13 -11.23
N ALA A 205 -27.33 26.10 -11.31
CA ALA A 205 -26.03 26.01 -10.67
C ALA A 205 -26.09 26.39 -9.19
N ASP A 206 -25.25 25.79 -8.34
CA ASP A 206 -25.15 26.13 -6.91
C ASP A 206 -24.42 27.46 -6.66
N ALA A 207 -24.25 27.86 -5.39
CA ALA A 207 -23.61 29.13 -5.01
C ALA A 207 -22.14 29.26 -5.50
N GLN A 208 -21.54 28.15 -5.95
CA GLN A 208 -20.19 28.09 -6.48
C GLN A 208 -20.16 27.94 -8.01
N GLY A 209 -21.33 27.93 -8.66
CA GLY A 209 -21.47 27.78 -10.11
C GLY A 209 -21.39 26.33 -10.58
N LEU A 210 -21.61 25.36 -9.68
CA LEU A 210 -21.50 23.93 -9.97
C LEU A 210 -22.88 23.28 -10.15
N THR A 211 -22.97 22.32 -11.08
CA THR A 211 -24.13 21.44 -11.32
C THR A 211 -23.75 19.99 -11.08
N VAL A 212 -24.71 19.17 -10.63
CA VAL A 212 -24.50 17.73 -10.44
C VAL A 212 -24.73 17.01 -11.76
N GLU A 213 -23.73 16.28 -12.24
CA GLU A 213 -23.80 15.45 -13.44
C GLU A 213 -23.49 13.99 -13.10
N GLU A 214 -24.15 13.07 -13.80
CA GLU A 214 -23.79 11.65 -13.78
C GLU A 214 -22.73 11.36 -14.85
N GLU A 215 -21.61 10.80 -14.43
CA GLU A 215 -20.55 10.34 -15.34
C GLU A 215 -20.25 8.86 -15.08
N THR A 216 -20.06 8.09 -16.14
CA THR A 216 -19.62 6.69 -16.01
C THR A 216 -18.10 6.66 -16.00
N VAL A 217 -17.51 6.20 -14.90
CA VAL A 217 -16.06 6.06 -14.71
C VAL A 217 -15.70 4.58 -14.77
N SER A 218 -14.73 4.23 -15.61
CA SER A 218 -14.14 2.88 -15.64
C SER A 218 -13.02 2.78 -14.61
N ILE A 219 -13.09 1.80 -13.73
CA ILE A 219 -12.14 1.58 -12.64
C ILE A 219 -11.55 0.19 -12.81
N LYS A 220 -10.23 0.13 -12.98
CA LYS A 220 -9.48 -1.13 -13.03
C LYS A 220 -9.09 -1.53 -11.62
N ILE A 221 -9.64 -2.64 -11.15
CA ILE A 221 -9.39 -3.20 -9.83
C ILE A 221 -8.44 -4.39 -10.02
N PRO A 222 -7.22 -4.34 -9.47
CA PRO A 222 -6.27 -5.44 -9.60
C PRO A 222 -6.78 -6.69 -8.87
N ALA A 223 -6.26 -7.85 -9.25
CA ALA A 223 -6.51 -9.08 -8.50
C ALA A 223 -5.86 -9.01 -7.11
N GLY A 224 -6.44 -9.70 -6.14
CA GLY A 224 -5.88 -9.81 -4.79
C GLY A 224 -6.21 -8.66 -3.85
N VAL A 225 -7.08 -7.72 -4.25
CA VAL A 225 -7.51 -6.63 -3.37
C VAL A 225 -8.12 -7.16 -2.06
N VAL A 226 -7.86 -6.43 -0.98
CA VAL A 226 -8.32 -6.76 0.36
C VAL A 226 -9.49 -5.87 0.74
N ASP A 227 -10.38 -6.37 1.59
CA ASP A 227 -11.45 -5.57 2.17
C ASP A 227 -10.90 -4.29 2.83
N GLY A 228 -11.62 -3.17 2.65
CA GLY A 228 -11.22 -1.87 3.18
C GLY A 228 -10.12 -1.14 2.38
N MET A 229 -9.49 -1.79 1.40
CA MET A 229 -8.52 -1.14 0.52
C MET A 229 -9.15 0.03 -0.25
N GLN A 230 -8.41 1.14 -0.40
CA GLN A 230 -8.87 2.33 -1.11
C GLN A 230 -8.05 2.56 -2.39
N LEU A 231 -8.72 2.51 -3.54
CA LEU A 231 -8.14 2.86 -4.84
C LEU A 231 -8.46 4.33 -5.17
N LYS A 232 -7.45 5.08 -5.60
CA LYS A 232 -7.60 6.49 -5.96
C LYS A 232 -7.63 6.66 -7.47
N VAL A 233 -8.72 7.20 -7.99
CA VAL A 233 -8.87 7.59 -9.39
C VAL A 233 -8.76 9.11 -9.49
N THR A 234 -7.61 9.57 -9.96
CA THR A 234 -7.22 10.99 -9.99
C THR A 234 -8.16 11.83 -10.87
N GLY A 235 -8.56 13.01 -10.39
CA GLY A 235 -9.34 13.99 -11.19
C GLY A 235 -10.80 13.59 -11.49
N LYS A 236 -11.28 12.49 -10.91
CA LYS A 236 -12.67 12.00 -11.06
C LYS A 236 -13.57 12.36 -9.87
N GLY A 237 -13.10 13.20 -8.95
CA GLY A 237 -13.91 13.81 -7.90
C GLY A 237 -14.71 15.02 -8.40
N ASN A 238 -15.15 15.86 -7.45
CA ASN A 238 -15.87 17.09 -7.78
C ASN A 238 -14.92 18.14 -8.36
N GLU A 239 -15.40 18.94 -9.30
CA GLU A 239 -14.66 20.09 -9.80
C GLU A 239 -14.60 21.21 -8.76
N ALA A 240 -13.53 22.00 -8.84
CA ALA A 240 -13.44 23.25 -8.10
C ALA A 240 -13.99 24.41 -8.98
N PRO A 241 -14.50 25.47 -8.36
CA PRO A 241 -14.91 26.68 -9.08
C PRO A 241 -13.72 27.36 -9.78
N GLY A 242 -13.96 27.95 -10.94
CA GLY A 242 -12.97 28.74 -11.66
C GLY A 242 -11.82 27.90 -12.20
N ASN A 243 -10.58 28.38 -12.05
CA ASN A 243 -9.37 27.70 -12.54
C ASN A 243 -8.85 26.58 -11.61
N GLY A 244 -9.72 26.03 -10.77
CA GLY A 244 -9.39 24.93 -9.87
C GLY A 244 -9.28 23.58 -10.58
N ILE A 245 -8.63 22.62 -9.94
CA ILE A 245 -8.54 21.23 -10.42
C ILE A 245 -9.61 20.37 -9.76
N ALA A 246 -10.05 19.32 -10.43
CA ALA A 246 -10.97 18.36 -9.82
C ALA A 246 -10.33 17.61 -8.65
N GLY A 247 -11.16 17.24 -7.68
CA GLY A 247 -10.82 16.27 -6.65
C GLY A 247 -10.61 14.87 -7.22
N ASP A 248 -10.34 13.92 -6.33
CA ASP A 248 -10.16 12.50 -6.70
C ASP A 248 -11.39 11.67 -6.32
N LEU A 249 -11.58 10.55 -7.02
CA LEU A 249 -12.54 9.53 -6.62
C LEU A 249 -11.82 8.44 -5.82
N LEU A 250 -12.20 8.28 -4.56
CA LEU A 250 -11.72 7.26 -3.65
C LEU A 250 -12.69 6.09 -3.66
N VAL A 251 -12.22 4.95 -4.15
CA VAL A 251 -12.99 3.72 -4.30
C VAL A 251 -12.60 2.80 -3.16
N ALA A 252 -13.46 2.68 -2.16
CA ALA A 252 -13.29 1.70 -1.09
C ALA A 252 -13.83 0.35 -1.57
N ILE A 253 -12.98 -0.67 -1.51
CA ILE A 253 -13.36 -2.05 -1.81
C ILE A 253 -14.09 -2.64 -0.61
N GLU A 254 -15.20 -3.32 -0.89
CA GLU A 254 -15.97 -4.09 0.08
C GLU A 254 -16.08 -5.52 -0.44
N GLU A 255 -15.56 -6.48 0.30
CA GLU A 255 -15.71 -7.89 -0.03
C GLU A 255 -17.14 -8.37 0.28
N LYS A 256 -17.76 -9.10 -0.63
CA LYS A 256 -19.02 -9.79 -0.36
C LYS A 256 -18.73 -11.15 0.24
N ASP A 257 -19.43 -11.46 1.33
CA ASP A 257 -19.47 -12.80 1.88
C ASP A 257 -19.91 -13.81 0.81
N HIS A 258 -19.21 -14.93 0.77
CA HIS A 258 -19.48 -16.03 -0.15
C HIS A 258 -20.10 -17.20 0.61
N ASP A 259 -21.08 -17.88 -0.01
CA ASP A 259 -21.90 -18.89 0.67
C ASP A 259 -21.11 -20.06 1.24
N PHE A 260 -20.04 -20.49 0.54
CA PHE A 260 -19.27 -21.69 0.88
C PHE A 260 -17.78 -21.46 1.12
N LEU A 261 -17.27 -20.26 0.84
CA LEU A 261 -15.84 -19.97 0.87
C LEU A 261 -15.59 -18.83 1.85
N GLN A 262 -14.71 -19.06 2.81
CA GLN A 262 -14.30 -18.05 3.75
C GLN A 262 -12.85 -17.65 3.48
N ARG A 263 -12.61 -16.35 3.33
CA ARG A 263 -11.26 -15.83 3.07
C ARG A 263 -10.52 -15.55 4.37
N GLU A 264 -9.29 -16.03 4.45
CA GLU A 264 -8.33 -15.72 5.51
C GLU A 264 -7.00 -15.27 4.87
N GLY A 265 -6.82 -13.95 4.76
CA GLY A 265 -5.67 -13.38 4.05
C GLY A 265 -5.68 -13.76 2.56
N ASP A 266 -4.64 -14.47 2.13
CA ASP A 266 -4.52 -14.99 0.76
C ASP A 266 -5.11 -16.42 0.63
N ASN A 267 -5.39 -17.09 1.76
CA ASN A 267 -5.93 -18.43 1.80
C ASN A 267 -7.47 -18.42 1.83
N LEU A 268 -8.05 -19.55 1.43
CA LEU A 268 -9.49 -19.77 1.44
C LEU A 268 -9.81 -21.04 2.21
N HIS A 269 -10.95 -21.03 2.88
CA HIS A 269 -11.45 -22.12 3.69
C HIS A 269 -12.77 -22.59 3.09
N TYR A 270 -12.92 -23.90 2.96
CA TYR A 270 -14.13 -24.55 2.47
C TYR A 270 -14.52 -25.69 3.40
N ASP A 271 -15.75 -25.66 3.90
CA ASP A 271 -16.29 -26.75 4.72
C ASP A 271 -16.93 -27.81 3.82
N LEU A 272 -16.27 -28.96 3.70
CA LEU A 272 -16.77 -30.09 2.95
C LEU A 272 -17.47 -31.09 3.87
N TYR A 273 -18.78 -31.18 3.73
CA TYR A 273 -19.58 -32.19 4.43
C TYR A 273 -19.66 -33.49 3.62
N ILE A 274 -19.26 -34.60 4.25
CA ILE A 274 -19.35 -35.95 3.68
C ILE A 274 -20.12 -36.88 4.61
N SER A 275 -20.82 -37.86 4.05
CA SER A 275 -21.51 -38.87 4.85
C SER A 275 -20.53 -39.85 5.49
N ILE A 276 -20.96 -40.52 6.57
CA ILE A 276 -20.18 -41.60 7.22
C ILE A 276 -19.78 -42.67 6.20
N SER A 277 -20.69 -43.07 5.30
CA SER A 277 -20.41 -44.07 4.27
C SER A 277 -19.31 -43.62 3.31
N GLU A 278 -19.32 -42.34 2.90
CA GLU A 278 -18.28 -41.77 2.04
C GLU A 278 -16.93 -41.63 2.76
N ALA A 279 -16.95 -41.34 4.06
CA ALA A 279 -15.74 -41.27 4.87
C ALA A 279 -15.08 -42.65 5.03
N VAL A 280 -15.88 -43.70 5.22
CA VAL A 280 -15.40 -45.08 5.36
C VAL A 280 -14.90 -45.64 4.03
N LEU A 281 -15.71 -45.52 2.97
CA LEU A 281 -15.43 -46.15 1.66
C LEU A 281 -14.50 -45.32 0.76
N GLY A 282 -14.17 -44.09 1.16
CA GLY A 282 -13.51 -43.14 0.28
C GLY A 282 -14.42 -42.70 -0.86
N THR A 283 -14.16 -41.51 -1.42
CA THR A 283 -14.95 -40.99 -2.53
C THR A 283 -14.18 -39.95 -3.31
N SER A 284 -14.74 -39.48 -4.42
CA SER A 284 -14.26 -38.29 -5.12
C SER A 284 -15.37 -37.25 -5.14
N LYS A 285 -15.08 -36.06 -4.60
CA LYS A 285 -16.03 -34.94 -4.56
C LYS A 285 -15.56 -33.83 -5.48
N GLU A 286 -16.50 -33.17 -6.12
CA GLU A 286 -16.25 -31.94 -6.88
C GLU A 286 -16.59 -30.75 -5.99
N ILE A 287 -15.64 -29.85 -5.82
CA ILE A 287 -15.80 -28.62 -5.04
C ILE A 287 -15.66 -27.40 -5.95
N ASP A 288 -16.46 -26.39 -5.66
CA ASP A 288 -16.38 -25.09 -6.34
C ASP A 288 -15.26 -24.26 -5.71
N THR A 289 -14.29 -23.87 -6.54
CA THR A 289 -13.22 -22.94 -6.17
C THR A 289 -13.45 -21.61 -6.89
N VAL A 290 -12.72 -20.58 -6.48
CA VAL A 290 -12.81 -19.23 -7.07
C VAL A 290 -12.44 -19.17 -8.56
N THR A 291 -11.70 -20.17 -9.04
CA THR A 291 -11.22 -20.25 -10.43
C THR A 291 -11.94 -21.31 -11.25
N GLY A 292 -12.98 -21.95 -10.68
CA GLY A 292 -13.72 -23.05 -11.30
C GLY A 292 -13.78 -24.28 -10.40
N LYS A 293 -14.13 -25.43 -10.98
CA LYS A 293 -14.36 -26.66 -10.20
C LYS A 293 -13.13 -27.52 -10.11
N VAL A 294 -12.92 -28.16 -8.97
CA VAL A 294 -11.82 -29.11 -8.75
C VAL A 294 -12.38 -30.40 -8.17
N ARG A 295 -11.96 -31.55 -8.72
CA ARG A 295 -12.25 -32.85 -8.13
C ARG A 295 -11.17 -33.20 -7.12
N ILE A 296 -11.58 -33.46 -5.88
CA ILE A 296 -10.71 -33.94 -4.81
C ILE A 296 -10.99 -35.41 -4.53
N LYS A 297 -9.93 -36.17 -4.28
CA LYS A 297 -10.03 -37.55 -3.80
C LYS A 297 -10.02 -37.52 -2.28
N ILE A 298 -10.99 -38.20 -1.68
CA ILE A 298 -11.12 -38.42 -0.25
C ILE A 298 -10.70 -39.86 0.00
N GLU A 299 -9.71 -40.03 0.86
CA GLU A 299 -9.17 -41.34 1.22
C GLU A 299 -10.16 -42.12 2.09
N GLU A 300 -10.07 -43.44 2.00
CA GLU A 300 -10.81 -44.37 2.85
C GLU A 300 -10.42 -44.17 4.32
N GLY A 301 -11.40 -44.18 5.22
CA GLY A 301 -11.17 -43.97 6.65
C GLY A 301 -10.84 -42.53 7.04
N VAL A 302 -11.18 -41.53 6.22
CA VAL A 302 -10.91 -40.12 6.56
C VAL A 302 -11.62 -39.71 7.86
N GLN A 303 -10.88 -39.08 8.75
CA GLN A 303 -11.40 -38.57 10.02
C GLN A 303 -11.96 -37.16 9.86
N SER A 304 -12.99 -36.85 10.64
CA SER A 304 -13.55 -35.50 10.72
C SER A 304 -12.51 -34.51 11.25
N GLY A 305 -12.50 -33.29 10.71
CA GLY A 305 -11.49 -32.27 11.03
C GLY A 305 -10.12 -32.50 10.35
N LYS A 306 -10.03 -33.42 9.39
CA LYS A 306 -8.89 -33.49 8.46
C LYS A 306 -8.93 -32.29 7.53
N ILE A 307 -7.78 -31.64 7.35
CA ILE A 307 -7.62 -30.50 6.44
C ILE A 307 -6.89 -30.98 5.18
N LEU A 308 -7.53 -30.85 4.03
CA LEU A 308 -6.91 -31.11 2.73
C LEU A 308 -6.47 -29.78 2.13
N ARG A 309 -5.18 -29.64 1.81
CA ARG A 309 -4.61 -28.40 1.27
C ARG A 309 -4.43 -28.49 -0.23
N LEU A 310 -5.17 -27.65 -0.97
CA LEU A 310 -5.02 -27.48 -2.40
C LEU A 310 -4.13 -26.27 -2.69
N ARG A 311 -2.89 -26.55 -3.09
CA ARG A 311 -1.87 -25.50 -3.28
C ARG A 311 -2.21 -24.58 -4.45
N GLY A 312 -2.05 -23.27 -4.25
CA GLY A 312 -2.22 -22.25 -5.30
C GLY A 312 -3.66 -22.05 -5.78
N LYS A 313 -4.64 -22.55 -5.01
CA LYS A 313 -6.09 -22.41 -5.28
C LYS A 313 -6.77 -21.31 -4.43
N GLY A 314 -5.98 -20.51 -3.71
CA GLY A 314 -6.43 -19.33 -2.98
C GLY A 314 -6.40 -18.05 -3.82
N ILE A 315 -6.34 -16.91 -3.13
CA ILE A 315 -6.34 -15.57 -3.72
C ILE A 315 -4.90 -15.15 -4.09
N PRO A 316 -4.68 -14.47 -5.23
CA PRO A 316 -3.38 -13.90 -5.55
C PRO A 316 -2.99 -12.80 -4.57
N SER A 317 -1.71 -12.75 -4.19
CA SER A 317 -1.20 -11.72 -3.30
C SER A 317 -1.06 -10.38 -4.05
N ILE A 318 -1.51 -9.28 -3.46
CA ILE A 318 -1.40 -7.95 -4.08
C ILE A 318 0.02 -7.37 -4.01
N ASN A 319 0.78 -7.73 -2.98
CA ASN A 319 2.11 -7.17 -2.69
C ASN A 319 3.26 -8.08 -3.10
N GLY A 320 3.00 -9.27 -3.63
CA GLY A 320 4.01 -10.28 -3.88
C GLY A 320 3.71 -11.19 -5.05
N TYR A 321 4.65 -12.09 -5.33
CA TYR A 321 4.48 -13.13 -6.33
C TYR A 321 3.95 -14.40 -5.65
N GLY A 322 2.70 -14.77 -5.93
CA GLY A 322 2.12 -16.00 -5.41
C GLY A 322 0.61 -15.98 -5.34
N LYS A 323 0.04 -17.16 -5.09
CA LYS A 323 -1.36 -17.36 -4.72
C LYS A 323 -1.39 -18.12 -3.40
N GLY A 324 -2.35 -17.80 -2.55
CA GLY A 324 -2.61 -18.62 -1.38
C GLY A 324 -3.16 -20.00 -1.73
N ASP A 325 -3.51 -20.75 -0.70
CA ASP A 325 -4.00 -22.12 -0.79
C ASP A 325 -5.51 -22.17 -0.47
N LEU A 326 -6.18 -23.22 -0.94
CA LEU A 326 -7.53 -23.57 -0.50
C LEU A 326 -7.44 -24.72 0.52
N LEU A 327 -7.90 -24.46 1.73
CA LEU A 327 -7.96 -25.38 2.85
C LEU A 327 -9.38 -25.95 2.94
N VAL A 328 -9.50 -27.24 2.62
CA VAL A 328 -10.77 -27.96 2.66
C VAL A 328 -10.87 -28.69 4.00
N HIS A 329 -11.80 -28.27 4.84
CA HIS A 329 -12.09 -28.88 6.13
C HIS A 329 -13.11 -30.00 5.93
N VAL A 330 -12.69 -31.24 6.15
CA VAL A 330 -13.57 -32.39 5.99
C VAL A 330 -14.40 -32.59 7.25
N ASN A 331 -15.72 -32.47 7.13
CA ASN A 331 -16.68 -32.67 8.22
C ASN A 331 -17.53 -33.90 7.93
N VAL A 332 -17.39 -34.93 8.77
CA VAL A 332 -18.24 -36.13 8.66
C VAL A 332 -19.61 -35.84 9.24
N TRP A 333 -20.64 -35.94 8.40
CA TRP A 333 -22.02 -35.66 8.76
C TRP A 333 -22.72 -36.89 9.34
N THR A 334 -23.14 -36.77 10.60
CA THR A 334 -23.92 -37.81 11.29
C THR A 334 -25.42 -37.57 11.08
N PRO A 335 -26.17 -38.53 10.51
CA PRO A 335 -27.61 -38.39 10.31
C PRO A 335 -28.37 -38.29 11.64
N LYS A 336 -29.34 -37.37 11.72
CA LYS A 336 -30.16 -37.14 12.93
C LYS A 336 -31.32 -38.11 13.07
N THR A 337 -31.77 -38.71 11.98
CA THR A 337 -32.90 -39.63 11.93
C THR A 337 -32.50 -40.86 11.13
N LEU A 338 -32.92 -42.04 11.62
CA LEU A 338 -32.60 -43.34 11.01
C LEU A 338 -33.89 -44.13 10.81
N ASN A 339 -33.97 -44.86 9.70
CA ASN A 339 -35.02 -45.85 9.48
C ASN A 339 -34.70 -47.16 10.24
N LYS A 340 -35.65 -48.12 10.23
CA LYS A 340 -35.51 -49.38 10.99
C LYS A 340 -34.30 -50.21 10.52
N GLU A 341 -34.04 -50.27 9.22
CA GLU A 341 -32.93 -51.03 8.65
C GLU A 341 -31.57 -50.42 9.02
N GLN A 342 -31.44 -49.09 8.88
CA GLN A 342 -30.24 -48.34 9.25
C GLN A 342 -29.94 -48.47 10.74
N LYS A 343 -30.96 -48.40 11.59
CA LYS A 343 -30.80 -48.57 13.04
C LYS A 343 -30.26 -49.96 13.37
N GLN A 344 -30.83 -51.01 12.78
CA GLN A 344 -30.36 -52.38 12.96
C GLN A 344 -28.93 -52.58 12.45
N PHE A 345 -28.54 -51.91 11.37
CA PHE A 345 -27.16 -51.94 10.87
C PHE A 345 -26.18 -51.39 11.91
N PHE A 346 -26.43 -50.19 12.45
CA PHE A 346 -25.56 -49.59 13.45
C PHE A 346 -25.55 -50.35 14.79
N GLU A 347 -26.68 -50.93 15.21
CA GLU A 347 -26.74 -51.78 16.40
C GLU A 347 -25.85 -53.03 16.28
N LYS A 348 -25.80 -53.66 15.11
CA LYS A 348 -24.91 -54.81 14.86
C LYS A 348 -23.45 -54.41 14.84
N MET A 349 -23.13 -53.23 14.30
CA MET A 349 -21.77 -52.73 14.19
C MET A 349 -21.26 -52.15 15.52
N ALA A 350 -22.13 -51.81 16.46
CA ALA A 350 -21.75 -51.21 17.74
C ALA A 350 -20.82 -52.11 18.60
N THR A 351 -20.85 -53.43 18.39
CA THR A 351 -19.98 -54.39 19.10
C THR A 351 -18.73 -54.79 18.30
N ASP A 352 -18.56 -54.25 17.09
CA ASP A 352 -17.39 -54.54 16.25
C ASP A 352 -16.22 -53.61 16.63
N ASP A 353 -15.03 -54.17 16.76
CA ASP A 353 -13.84 -53.43 17.18
C ASP A 353 -13.52 -52.25 16.25
N ASN A 354 -13.86 -52.33 14.96
CA ASN A 354 -13.59 -51.26 13.99
C ASN A 354 -14.49 -50.02 14.17
N PHE A 355 -15.62 -50.16 14.87
CA PHE A 355 -16.52 -49.05 15.17
C PHE A 355 -16.32 -48.52 16.59
N SER A 356 -15.40 -49.11 17.36
CA SER A 356 -14.97 -48.61 18.65
C SER A 356 -13.93 -47.49 18.45
N PRO A 357 -14.18 -46.24 18.89
CA PRO A 357 -13.23 -45.15 18.72
C PRO A 357 -11.94 -45.41 19.49
N ASN A 358 -10.82 -45.56 18.79
CA ASN A 358 -9.49 -45.72 19.37
C ASN A 358 -8.52 -44.69 18.77
N PRO A 359 -8.56 -43.42 19.22
CA PRO A 359 -7.71 -42.36 18.68
C PRO A 359 -6.23 -42.69 18.90
N GLU A 360 -5.43 -42.65 17.84
CA GLU A 360 -4.00 -42.92 17.94
C GLU A 360 -3.24 -41.71 18.50
N THR A 361 -2.03 -41.90 19.01
CA THR A 361 -1.19 -40.83 19.58
C THR A 361 -0.82 -39.72 18.57
N GLY A 362 -1.02 -39.95 17.27
CA GLY A 362 -0.89 -38.94 16.21
C GLY A 362 -2.16 -38.12 15.95
N ASP A 363 -3.32 -38.57 16.45
CA ASP A 363 -4.61 -37.90 16.28
C ASP A 363 -4.78 -36.81 17.32
N LYS A 364 -4.23 -35.62 17.01
CA LYS A 364 -4.42 -34.45 17.88
C LYS A 364 -5.90 -34.20 18.13
N SER A 365 -6.28 -34.13 19.40
CA SER A 365 -7.63 -33.76 19.80
C SER A 365 -7.98 -32.35 19.32
N PHE A 366 -9.28 -32.04 19.22
CA PHE A 366 -9.75 -30.70 18.87
C PHE A 366 -9.10 -29.63 19.75
N PHE A 367 -8.98 -29.87 21.06
CA PHE A 367 -8.36 -28.94 22.00
C PHE A 367 -6.85 -28.77 21.80
N GLU A 368 -6.13 -29.83 21.44
CA GLU A 368 -4.70 -29.72 21.11
C GLU A 368 -4.49 -28.93 19.83
N LYS A 369 -5.32 -29.14 18.80
CA LYS A 369 -5.28 -28.35 17.56
C LYS A 369 -5.53 -26.87 17.83
N VAL A 370 -6.52 -26.55 18.68
CA VAL A 370 -6.83 -25.17 19.07
C VAL A 370 -5.68 -24.58 19.90
N LYS A 371 -5.12 -25.33 20.84
CA LYS A 371 -3.96 -24.89 21.64
C LYS A 371 -2.76 -24.55 20.77
N ASP A 372 -2.46 -25.38 19.77
CA ASP A 372 -1.38 -25.14 18.80
C ASP A 372 -1.61 -23.88 17.92
N MET A 373 -2.85 -23.41 17.78
CA MET A 373 -3.15 -22.17 17.05
C MET A 373 -2.98 -20.90 17.92
N PHE A 374 -3.00 -21.03 19.25
CA PHE A 374 -2.86 -19.93 20.20
C PHE A 374 -1.52 -19.89 20.95
N SER A 375 -0.67 -20.91 20.72
CA SER A 375 0.71 -20.99 21.21
C SER A 375 1.65 -20.49 20.12
#